data_AF-A0A9X3J438-F1
#
_entry.id   AF-A0A9X3J438-F1
#
_cell.length_a   1.000
_cell.length_b   1.000
_cell.length_c   1.000
_cell.angle_alpha   90.00
_cell.angle_beta   90.00
_cell.angle_gamma   90.00
#
_symmetry.space_group_name_H-M   'P 1'
#
loop_
_entity.id
_entity.type
_entity.pdbx_description
1 polymer ?
#
loop_
_entity_poly.entity_id
_entity_poly.type
_entity_poly.pdbx_seq_one_letter_code
_entity_poly.pdbx_strand_id
1 'polypeptide(L)'
;MDYWSNIEASANDPELLKIDAFEAQLGGIPDGVYKIRELITRFEICHFKYQKHLQKIKESILKLEPLVTPDTIGRYHIQHGETVWEKDSTGKSLLGQQYVWAIKHWLGHITSKNLPKQSDKKLVKQVANYLGVKDEMKIRLVRLLLARLTWDWKLYEEMKQDDKYKDLEFQVCRMDICHYAFPGNFDNLLRAVGKLQALDNFEGCGTCNAFIKEFVEQELQVLNGLLKSFTNKNLTDKKSWTQGWLFACLVKTLKEQTGLSEPVIEI
;
A
#
# COMPACT_ATOMS: atom_id res chain seq x y z
N MET A 1 11.87 10.35 10.72
CA MET A 1 10.89 9.56 9.94
C MET A 1 11.36 9.62 8.51
N ASP A 2 11.41 8.50 7.81
CA ASP A 2 11.67 8.52 6.36
C ASP A 2 10.39 8.99 5.66
N TYR A 3 10.43 10.20 5.11
CA TYR A 3 9.25 10.83 4.50
C TYR A 3 8.92 10.30 3.10
N TRP A 4 9.70 9.34 2.60
CA TRP A 4 9.49 8.73 1.29
C TRP A 4 9.37 7.20 1.39
N SER A 5 9.10 6.67 2.59
CA SER A 5 9.12 5.23 2.88
C SER A 5 8.09 4.38 2.11
N ASN A 6 7.08 5.01 1.50
CA ASN A 6 6.02 4.34 0.73
C ASN A 6 6.17 4.43 -0.79
N ILE A 7 7.34 4.89 -1.25
CA ILE A 7 7.68 4.94 -2.68
C ILE A 7 9.06 4.34 -2.92
N GLU A 8 9.21 3.64 -4.04
CA GLU A 8 10.50 3.11 -4.48
C GLU A 8 11.21 4.16 -5.34
N ALA A 9 12.00 5.03 -4.71
CA ALA A 9 12.73 6.09 -5.38
C ALA A 9 14.26 5.99 -5.16
N SER A 10 15.03 6.48 -6.12
CA SER A 10 16.48 6.58 -6.01
C SER A 10 16.88 7.62 -4.96
N ALA A 11 17.96 7.38 -4.22
CA ALA A 11 18.53 8.36 -3.28
C ALA A 11 18.94 9.68 -3.96
N ASN A 12 19.18 9.67 -5.28
CA ASN A 12 19.52 10.85 -6.08
C ASN A 12 18.36 11.29 -6.99
N ASP A 13 17.12 10.97 -6.63
CA ASP A 13 15.96 11.42 -7.39
C ASP A 13 15.89 12.97 -7.39
N PRO A 14 16.02 13.61 -8.56
CA PRO A 14 16.11 15.06 -8.65
C PRO A 14 14.82 15.76 -8.22
N GLU A 15 13.65 15.10 -8.33
CA GLU A 15 12.38 15.67 -7.87
C GLU A 15 12.29 15.65 -6.35
N LEU A 16 12.73 14.56 -5.71
CA LEU A 16 12.81 14.48 -4.25
C LEU A 16 13.73 15.55 -3.70
N LEU A 17 14.92 15.70 -4.28
CA LEU A 17 15.88 16.74 -3.88
C LEU A 17 15.29 18.16 -4.00
N LYS A 18 14.50 18.45 -5.04
CA LYS A 18 13.80 19.74 -5.18
C LYS A 18 12.73 19.93 -4.10
N ILE A 19 11.94 18.90 -3.81
CA ILE A 19 10.88 18.95 -2.79
C ILE A 19 11.49 19.14 -1.39
N ASP A 20 12.57 18.44 -1.08
CA ASP A 20 13.27 18.55 0.21
C ASP A 20 13.97 19.91 0.36
N ALA A 21 14.54 20.45 -0.73
CA ALA A 21 15.08 21.81 -0.73
C ALA A 21 13.98 22.87 -0.52
N PHE A 22 12.79 22.65 -1.10
CA PHE A 22 11.63 23.51 -0.86
C PHE A 22 11.20 23.42 0.62
N GLU A 23 11.12 22.22 1.21
CA GLU A 23 10.83 22.08 2.65
C GLU A 23 11.77 22.93 3.51
N ALA A 24 13.08 22.87 3.24
CA ALA A 24 14.08 23.62 3.98
C ALA A 24 13.84 25.14 3.95
N GLN A 25 13.28 25.66 2.85
CA GLN A 25 12.96 27.08 2.69
C GLN A 25 11.71 27.53 3.45
N LEU A 26 10.78 26.61 3.79
CA LEU A 26 9.57 26.92 4.56
C LEU A 26 9.86 27.30 6.02
N GLY A 27 11.04 26.95 6.52
CA GLY A 27 11.44 27.12 7.91
C GLY A 27 10.60 26.23 8.85
N GLY A 28 10.26 26.73 10.05
CA GLY A 28 9.47 25.95 11.01
C GLY A 28 8.09 25.59 10.49
N ILE A 29 7.79 24.28 10.40
CA ILE A 29 6.51 23.73 9.94
C ILE A 29 5.70 23.28 11.17
N PRO A 30 4.42 23.69 11.30
CA PRO A 30 3.58 23.25 12.43
C PRO A 30 3.32 21.73 12.43
N ASP A 31 3.19 21.13 13.61
CA ASP A 31 2.92 19.69 13.77
C ASP A 31 1.68 19.20 12.98
N GLY A 32 0.64 20.02 12.92
CA GLY A 32 -0.56 19.70 12.13
C GLY A 32 -0.26 19.49 10.65
N VAL A 33 0.69 20.25 10.10
CA VAL A 33 1.14 20.14 8.71
C VAL A 33 2.03 18.89 8.53
N TYR A 34 2.91 18.60 9.49
CA TYR A 34 3.69 17.35 9.46
C TYR A 34 2.79 16.10 9.46
N LYS A 35 1.67 16.13 10.18
CA LYS A 35 0.68 15.04 10.13
C LYS A 35 0.04 14.88 8.76
N ILE A 36 -0.15 15.97 8.00
CA ILE A 36 -0.64 15.87 6.61
C ILE A 36 0.41 15.23 5.73
N ARG A 37 1.69 15.62 5.89
CA ARG A 37 2.79 14.94 5.18
C ARG A 37 2.81 13.46 5.52
N GLU A 38 2.69 13.11 6.78
CA GLU A 38 2.61 11.72 7.21
C GLU A 38 1.43 10.96 6.56
N LEU A 39 0.25 11.58 6.41
CA LEU A 39 -0.87 10.98 5.67
C LEU A 39 -0.49 10.66 4.21
N ILE A 40 0.28 11.55 3.56
CA ILE A 40 0.78 11.32 2.19
C ILE A 40 1.74 10.12 2.19
N THR A 41 2.67 10.06 3.14
CA THR A 41 3.65 8.95 3.24
C THR A 41 3.07 7.60 3.64
N ARG A 42 1.83 7.58 4.13
CA ARG A 42 1.10 6.34 4.46
C ARG A 42 0.03 6.00 3.41
N PHE A 43 -0.10 6.82 2.38
CA PHE A 43 -1.07 6.59 1.32
C PHE A 43 -0.59 5.46 0.41
N GLU A 44 -1.51 4.56 0.08
CA GLU A 44 -1.28 3.43 -0.82
C GLU A 44 -2.40 3.40 -1.85
N ILE A 45 -2.04 3.56 -3.12
CA ILE A 45 -3.02 3.72 -4.21
C ILE A 45 -3.86 2.48 -4.47
N CYS A 46 -3.34 1.31 -4.11
CA CYS A 46 -4.05 0.04 -4.22
C CYS A 46 -5.01 -0.23 -3.07
N HIS A 47 -5.06 0.65 -2.07
CA HIS A 47 -5.97 0.49 -0.95
C HIS A 47 -7.42 0.58 -1.43
N PHE A 48 -8.32 -0.30 -0.99
CA PHE A 48 -9.73 -0.32 -1.43
C PHE A 48 -10.54 0.99 -1.24
N LYS A 49 -10.00 1.97 -0.49
CA LYS A 49 -10.57 3.31 -0.25
C LYS A 49 -9.70 4.44 -0.83
N TYR A 50 -8.77 4.13 -1.73
CA TYR A 50 -7.75 5.08 -2.19
C TYR A 50 -8.34 6.40 -2.69
N GLN A 51 -9.44 6.39 -3.46
CA GLN A 51 -10.09 7.62 -3.93
C GLN A 51 -10.56 8.52 -2.77
N LYS A 52 -11.23 7.92 -1.78
CA LYS A 52 -11.70 8.64 -0.58
C LYS A 52 -10.53 9.14 0.27
N HIS A 53 -9.46 8.37 0.38
CA HIS A 53 -8.25 8.77 1.09
C HIS A 53 -7.54 9.93 0.38
N LEU A 54 -7.39 9.84 -0.94
CA LEU A 54 -6.82 10.91 -1.77
C LEU A 54 -7.62 12.20 -1.63
N GLN A 55 -8.96 12.14 -1.71
CA GLN A 55 -9.82 13.29 -1.48
C GLN A 55 -9.56 13.93 -0.11
N LYS A 56 -9.52 13.13 0.96
CA LYS A 56 -9.27 13.63 2.32
C LYS A 56 -7.89 14.24 2.49
N ILE A 57 -6.88 13.68 1.83
CA ILE A 57 -5.53 14.26 1.81
C ILE A 57 -5.59 15.63 1.13
N LYS A 58 -6.18 15.73 -0.08
CA LYS A 58 -6.34 17.02 -0.79
C LYS A 58 -7.07 18.07 0.07
N GLU A 59 -8.17 17.70 0.71
CA GLU A 59 -8.91 18.59 1.62
C GLU A 59 -8.07 19.00 2.84
N SER A 60 -7.26 18.08 3.39
CA SER A 60 -6.35 18.38 4.50
C SER A 60 -5.27 19.38 4.09
N ILE A 61 -4.69 19.22 2.89
CA ILE A 61 -3.71 20.17 2.32
C ILE A 61 -4.35 21.56 2.15
N LEU A 62 -5.54 21.64 1.54
CA LEU A 62 -6.22 22.92 1.32
C LEU A 62 -6.58 23.65 2.62
N LYS A 63 -6.87 22.92 3.70
CA LYS A 63 -7.16 23.50 5.01
C LYS A 63 -5.91 23.70 5.88
N LEU A 64 -4.78 23.07 5.54
CA LEU A 64 -3.62 22.87 6.40
C LEU A 64 -4.00 22.28 7.76
N GLU A 65 -4.98 21.37 7.76
CA GLU A 65 -5.46 20.66 8.95
C GLU A 65 -5.60 19.17 8.64
N PRO A 66 -5.07 18.26 9.48
CA PRO A 66 -5.20 16.82 9.25
C PRO A 66 -6.64 16.36 9.54
N LEU A 67 -7.45 16.21 8.49
CA LEU A 67 -8.83 15.70 8.60
C LEU A 67 -8.92 14.21 8.95
N VAL A 68 -7.78 13.52 8.92
CA VAL A 68 -7.60 12.15 9.35
C VAL A 68 -6.34 12.08 10.20
N THR A 69 -6.40 11.40 11.33
CA THR A 69 -5.19 11.12 12.11
C THR A 69 -4.43 9.96 11.45
N PRO A 70 -3.14 10.11 11.11
CA PRO A 70 -2.35 9.04 10.47
C PRO A 70 -2.45 7.69 11.17
N ASP A 71 -2.49 7.68 12.50
CA ASP A 71 -2.57 6.45 13.32
C ASP A 71 -3.92 5.72 13.23
N THR A 72 -4.91 6.32 12.58
CA THR A 72 -6.17 5.63 12.28
C THR A 72 -6.12 4.83 10.99
N ILE A 73 -5.15 5.07 10.12
CA ILE A 73 -4.92 4.30 8.89
C ILE A 73 -4.30 2.98 9.27
N GLY A 74 -4.86 1.87 8.79
CA GLY A 74 -4.31 0.55 9.07
C GLY A 74 -4.43 0.09 10.53
N ARG A 75 -5.04 0.86 11.45
CA ARG A 75 -5.19 0.48 12.87
C ARG A 75 -5.89 -0.87 13.09
N TYR A 76 -6.66 -1.32 12.10
CA TYR A 76 -7.34 -2.61 12.12
C TYR A 76 -6.64 -3.71 11.32
N HIS A 77 -5.44 -3.41 10.79
CA HIS A 77 -4.63 -4.34 10.05
C HIS A 77 -4.15 -5.49 10.95
N ILE A 78 -4.00 -6.68 10.36
CA ILE A 78 -3.70 -7.93 11.06
C ILE A 78 -2.33 -7.89 11.76
N GLN A 79 -1.39 -7.08 11.25
CA GLN A 79 -0.09 -6.86 11.89
C GLN A 79 -0.23 -6.45 13.37
N HIS A 80 -1.27 -5.69 13.72
CA HIS A 80 -1.45 -5.20 15.09
C HIS A 80 -1.99 -6.28 16.06
N GLY A 81 -2.23 -7.51 15.59
CA GLY A 81 -2.59 -8.65 16.41
C GLY A 81 -3.83 -9.41 15.92
N GLU A 82 -3.94 -10.68 16.33
CA GLU A 82 -4.98 -11.59 15.84
C GLU A 82 -6.41 -11.29 16.33
N THR A 83 -6.59 -10.31 17.22
CA THR A 83 -7.90 -9.88 17.74
C THR A 83 -8.33 -8.51 17.24
N VAL A 84 -7.48 -7.85 16.44
CA VAL A 84 -7.70 -6.47 16.00
C VAL A 84 -8.95 -6.34 15.12
N TRP A 85 -9.30 -7.40 14.39
CA TRP A 85 -10.52 -7.47 13.58
C TRP A 85 -11.81 -7.35 14.40
N GLU A 86 -11.80 -7.67 15.70
CA GLU A 86 -13.00 -7.55 16.56
C GLU A 86 -13.49 -6.11 16.68
N LYS A 87 -12.58 -5.15 16.48
CA LYS A 87 -12.85 -3.71 16.55
C LYS A 87 -13.14 -3.11 15.17
N ASP A 88 -13.04 -3.88 14.09
CA ASP A 88 -13.32 -3.43 12.73
C ASP A 88 -14.80 -3.61 12.38
N SER A 89 -15.51 -2.49 12.21
CA SER A 89 -16.93 -2.50 11.81
C SER A 89 -17.16 -2.86 10.34
N THR A 90 -16.12 -2.94 9.51
CA THR A 90 -16.26 -3.22 8.08
C THR A 90 -16.25 -4.71 7.74
N GLY A 91 -15.84 -5.57 8.67
CA GLY A 91 -15.70 -7.02 8.46
C GLY A 91 -14.52 -7.43 7.56
N LYS A 92 -13.81 -6.48 6.96
CA LYS A 92 -12.68 -6.77 6.05
C LYS A 92 -11.47 -7.32 6.79
N SER A 93 -11.21 -6.82 7.99
CA SER A 93 -10.10 -7.29 8.82
C SER A 93 -10.33 -8.75 9.24
N LEU A 94 -11.58 -9.13 9.53
CA LEU A 94 -11.94 -10.52 9.81
C LEU A 94 -11.73 -11.41 8.58
N LEU A 95 -12.16 -10.96 7.39
CA LEU A 95 -11.94 -11.72 6.16
C LEU A 95 -10.44 -11.94 5.90
N GLY A 96 -9.61 -10.89 6.01
CA GLY A 96 -8.15 -11.04 5.91
C GLY A 96 -7.59 -12.03 6.95
N GLN A 97 -8.07 -11.96 8.19
CA GLN A 97 -7.66 -12.86 9.27
C GLN A 97 -8.04 -14.33 8.98
N GLN A 98 -9.19 -14.56 8.34
CA GLN A 98 -9.60 -15.90 7.92
C GLN A 98 -8.63 -16.50 6.89
N TYR A 99 -8.13 -15.71 5.93
CA TYR A 99 -7.08 -16.15 5.01
C TYR A 99 -5.77 -16.45 5.73
N VAL A 100 -5.35 -15.61 6.69
CA VAL A 100 -4.16 -15.86 7.51
C VAL A 100 -4.29 -17.18 8.28
N TRP A 101 -5.44 -17.47 8.89
CA TRP A 101 -5.66 -18.75 9.57
C TRP A 101 -5.67 -19.94 8.60
N ALA A 102 -6.27 -19.79 7.42
CA ALA A 102 -6.27 -20.83 6.40
C ALA A 102 -4.85 -21.15 5.88
N ILE A 103 -4.03 -20.12 5.67
CA ILE A 103 -2.62 -20.26 5.28
C ILE A 103 -1.81 -20.91 6.40
N LYS A 104 -1.94 -20.43 7.64
CA LYS A 104 -1.26 -21.02 8.81
C LYS A 104 -1.67 -22.48 9.02
N HIS A 105 -2.93 -22.84 8.75
CA HIS A 105 -3.42 -24.22 8.78
C HIS A 105 -2.77 -25.06 7.69
N TRP A 106 -2.77 -24.58 6.43
CA TRP A 106 -2.10 -25.28 5.34
C TRP A 106 -0.61 -25.49 5.64
N LEU A 107 0.11 -24.47 6.13
CA LEU A 107 1.51 -24.59 6.56
C LEU A 107 1.72 -25.60 7.70
N GLY A 108 0.69 -25.88 8.50
CA GLY A 108 0.75 -26.78 9.65
C GLY A 108 1.08 -26.06 10.97
N HIS A 109 1.09 -24.74 10.99
CA HIS A 109 1.30 -23.94 12.20
C HIS A 109 0.08 -24.00 13.14
N ILE A 110 -1.11 -24.24 12.58
CA ILE A 110 -2.36 -24.39 13.34
C ILE A 110 -3.01 -25.71 12.93
N THR A 111 -3.40 -26.53 13.90
CA THR A 111 -4.13 -27.77 13.65
C THR A 111 -5.64 -27.51 13.60
N SER A 112 -6.41 -28.43 13.03
CA SER A 112 -7.89 -28.33 13.03
C SER A 112 -8.51 -28.25 14.43
N LYS A 113 -7.82 -28.74 15.47
CA LYS A 113 -8.26 -28.65 16.87
C LYS A 113 -8.04 -27.24 17.45
N ASN A 114 -6.99 -26.56 16.99
CA ASN A 114 -6.57 -25.24 17.49
C ASN A 114 -7.01 -24.10 16.55
N LEU A 115 -7.79 -24.42 15.51
CA LEU A 115 -8.30 -23.43 14.58
C LEU A 115 -9.34 -22.53 15.30
N PRO A 116 -9.23 -21.20 15.20
CA PRO A 116 -10.14 -20.28 15.88
C PRO A 116 -11.60 -20.53 15.50
N LYS A 117 -12.53 -20.33 16.45
CA LYS A 117 -13.97 -20.60 16.24
C LYS A 117 -14.56 -19.75 15.11
N GLN A 118 -14.02 -18.57 14.89
CA GLN A 118 -14.42 -17.59 13.88
C GLN A 118 -13.86 -17.88 12.49
N SER A 119 -13.02 -18.91 12.36
CA SER A 119 -12.49 -19.34 11.08
C SER A 119 -13.59 -19.85 10.15
N ASP A 120 -13.49 -19.49 8.87
CA ASP A 120 -14.30 -20.11 7.83
C ASP A 120 -13.67 -21.46 7.41
N LYS A 121 -14.27 -22.56 7.88
CA LYS A 121 -13.83 -23.93 7.54
C LYS A 121 -13.92 -24.23 6.05
N LYS A 122 -14.82 -23.59 5.31
CA LYS A 122 -14.92 -23.74 3.86
C LYS A 122 -13.72 -23.07 3.20
N LEU A 123 -13.38 -21.86 3.64
CA LEU A 123 -12.18 -21.16 3.14
C LEU A 123 -10.90 -21.94 3.42
N VAL A 124 -10.74 -22.51 4.62
CA VAL A 124 -9.58 -23.37 4.94
C VAL A 124 -9.42 -24.52 3.95
N LYS A 125 -10.53 -25.19 3.61
CA LYS A 125 -10.52 -26.26 2.59
C LYS A 125 -10.21 -25.72 1.20
N GLN A 126 -10.76 -24.55 0.84
CA GLN A 126 -10.50 -23.92 -0.46
C GLN A 126 -9.02 -23.54 -0.62
N VAL A 127 -8.43 -22.87 0.37
CA VAL A 127 -7.00 -22.52 0.36
C VAL A 127 -6.12 -23.77 0.25
N ALA A 128 -6.44 -24.83 1.00
CA ALA A 128 -5.74 -26.10 0.88
C ALA A 128 -5.84 -26.70 -0.53
N ASN A 129 -7.02 -26.63 -1.17
CA ASN A 129 -7.21 -27.08 -2.55
C ASN A 129 -6.48 -26.20 -3.57
N TYR A 130 -6.39 -24.88 -3.33
CA TYR A 130 -5.70 -23.96 -4.23
C TYR A 130 -4.19 -24.19 -4.22
N LEU A 131 -3.60 -24.36 -3.04
CA LEU A 131 -2.16 -24.57 -2.87
C LEU A 131 -1.75 -26.01 -3.19
N GLY A 132 -2.66 -26.97 -2.99
CA GLY A 132 -2.43 -28.38 -3.26
C GLY A 132 -1.38 -29.01 -2.34
N VAL A 133 -0.63 -29.98 -2.89
CA VAL A 133 0.42 -30.70 -2.17
C VAL A 133 1.60 -29.77 -1.88
N LYS A 134 2.13 -29.88 -0.65
CA LYS A 134 3.31 -29.14 -0.19
C LYS A 134 4.56 -29.58 -0.93
N ASP A 135 5.33 -28.61 -1.36
CA ASP A 135 6.73 -28.74 -1.73
C ASP A 135 7.49 -27.54 -1.17
N GLU A 136 8.82 -27.61 -1.18
CA GLU A 136 9.69 -26.59 -0.59
C GLU A 136 9.43 -25.20 -1.16
N MET A 137 9.20 -25.10 -2.47
CA MET A 137 8.99 -23.81 -3.15
C MET A 137 7.65 -23.20 -2.80
N LYS A 138 6.58 -24.00 -2.79
CA LYS A 138 5.27 -23.50 -2.34
C LYS A 138 5.30 -23.09 -0.88
N ILE A 139 5.95 -23.86 -0.02
CA ILE A 139 6.09 -23.49 1.39
C ILE A 139 6.81 -22.14 1.51
N ARG A 140 7.90 -21.92 0.76
CA ARG A 140 8.61 -20.64 0.73
C ARG A 140 7.70 -19.49 0.30
N LEU A 141 7.06 -19.60 -0.86
CA LEU A 141 6.18 -18.54 -1.40
C LEU A 141 4.98 -18.26 -0.49
N VAL A 142 4.40 -19.28 0.14
CA VAL A 142 3.30 -19.11 1.09
C VAL A 142 3.77 -18.46 2.40
N ARG A 143 5.00 -18.76 2.86
CA ARG A 143 5.60 -18.06 4.00
C ARG A 143 5.90 -16.60 3.68
N LEU A 144 6.40 -16.31 2.48
CA LEU A 144 6.61 -14.96 1.99
C LEU A 144 5.30 -14.18 1.92
N LEU A 145 4.24 -14.79 1.38
CA LEU A 145 2.90 -14.20 1.36
C LEU A 145 2.38 -13.93 2.77
N LEU A 146 2.51 -14.90 3.68
CA LEU A 146 2.10 -14.72 5.08
C LEU A 146 2.86 -13.57 5.76
N ALA A 147 4.17 -13.48 5.52
CA ALA A 147 4.99 -12.37 6.02
C ALA A 147 4.50 -11.03 5.45
N ARG A 148 4.20 -10.98 4.15
CA ARG A 148 3.66 -9.78 3.50
C ARG A 148 2.31 -9.35 4.05
N LEU A 149 1.40 -10.27 4.36
CA LEU A 149 0.06 -9.95 4.92
C LEU A 149 0.10 -9.54 6.39
N THR A 150 1.12 -9.98 7.11
CA THR A 150 1.28 -9.69 8.54
C THR A 150 2.30 -8.58 8.79
N TRP A 151 2.87 -8.00 7.73
CA TRP A 151 3.96 -7.02 7.76
C TRP A 151 5.13 -7.47 8.64
N ASP A 152 5.47 -8.76 8.59
CA ASP A 152 6.69 -9.32 9.17
C ASP A 152 7.85 -9.10 8.20
N TRP A 153 8.38 -7.87 8.21
CA TRP A 153 9.44 -7.45 7.28
C TRP A 153 10.72 -8.27 7.40
N LYS A 154 11.01 -8.79 8.59
CA LYS A 154 12.18 -9.64 8.81
C LYS A 154 12.03 -10.95 8.05
N LEU A 155 10.93 -11.67 8.27
CA LEU A 155 10.67 -12.91 7.54
C LEU A 155 10.49 -12.66 6.04
N TYR A 156 9.90 -11.53 5.67
CA TYR A 156 9.70 -11.15 4.27
C TYR A 156 11.03 -11.06 3.52
N GLU A 157 12.03 -10.34 4.05
CA GLU A 157 13.35 -10.24 3.41
C GLU A 157 14.12 -11.57 3.46
N GLU A 158 13.99 -12.37 4.52
CA GLU A 158 14.61 -13.71 4.60
C GLU A 158 14.08 -14.69 3.54
N MET A 159 12.82 -14.54 3.11
CA MET A 159 12.17 -15.47 2.19
C MET A 159 12.29 -15.06 0.71
N LYS A 160 12.64 -13.81 0.41
CA LYS A 160 12.83 -13.32 -0.95
C LYS A 160 14.04 -13.98 -1.61
N GLN A 161 13.87 -14.42 -2.85
CA GLN A 161 14.91 -15.08 -3.64
C GLN A 161 14.80 -14.64 -5.10
N ASP A 162 15.91 -14.23 -5.69
CA ASP A 162 15.99 -13.99 -7.14
C ASP A 162 16.22 -15.32 -7.86
N ASP A 163 15.15 -16.11 -7.99
CA ASP A 163 15.17 -17.45 -8.57
C ASP A 163 14.30 -17.56 -9.84
N LYS A 164 14.14 -18.79 -10.35
CA LYS A 164 13.35 -19.07 -11.56
C LYS A 164 11.84 -18.74 -11.43
N TYR A 165 11.35 -18.43 -10.23
CA TYR A 165 9.98 -18.04 -9.92
C TYR A 165 9.86 -16.55 -9.58
N LYS A 166 10.87 -15.73 -9.89
CA LYS A 166 10.89 -14.28 -9.61
C LYS A 166 9.60 -13.55 -9.97
N ASP A 167 8.92 -13.91 -11.07
CA ASP A 167 7.69 -13.24 -11.50
C ASP A 167 6.52 -13.58 -10.57
N LEU A 168 6.41 -14.83 -10.13
CA LEU A 168 5.40 -15.25 -9.16
C LEU A 168 5.73 -14.70 -7.76
N GLU A 169 7.01 -14.67 -7.39
CA GLU A 169 7.47 -14.03 -6.16
C GLU A 169 7.11 -12.54 -6.13
N PHE A 170 7.38 -11.83 -7.24
CA PHE A 170 6.97 -10.44 -7.39
C PHE A 170 5.45 -10.28 -7.14
N GLN A 171 4.62 -11.16 -7.72
CA GLN A 171 3.18 -11.13 -7.48
C GLN A 171 2.80 -11.39 -6.01
N VAL A 172 3.51 -12.30 -5.33
CA VAL A 172 3.36 -12.52 -3.88
C VAL A 172 3.71 -11.27 -3.07
N CYS A 173 4.82 -10.62 -3.40
CA CYS A 173 5.29 -9.39 -2.76
C CYS A 173 4.31 -8.22 -2.95
N ARG A 174 3.61 -8.20 -4.07
CA ARG A 174 2.61 -7.19 -4.43
C ARG A 174 1.19 -7.55 -4.01
N MET A 175 0.97 -8.53 -3.14
CA MET A 175 -0.38 -8.85 -2.65
C MET A 175 -0.53 -8.51 -1.16
N ASP A 176 -1.62 -7.83 -0.81
CA ASP A 176 -1.95 -7.46 0.57
C ASP A 176 -3.47 -7.52 0.82
N ILE A 177 -3.91 -7.65 2.07
CA ILE A 177 -5.33 -7.69 2.46
C ILE A 177 -6.03 -6.35 2.22
N CYS A 178 -5.28 -5.26 2.14
CA CYS A 178 -5.80 -3.92 1.89
C CYS A 178 -6.07 -3.66 0.39
N HIS A 179 -5.66 -4.58 -0.47
CA HIS A 179 -5.77 -4.50 -1.93
C HIS A 179 -7.23 -4.34 -2.40
N TYR A 180 -7.47 -3.50 -3.39
CA TYR A 180 -8.82 -3.17 -3.87
C TYR A 180 -9.59 -4.38 -4.45
N ALA A 181 -8.89 -5.32 -5.10
CA ALA A 181 -9.46 -6.54 -5.66
C ALA A 181 -9.45 -7.74 -4.68
N PHE A 182 -9.15 -7.50 -3.40
CA PHE A 182 -9.30 -8.53 -2.38
C PHE A 182 -10.78 -8.86 -2.13
N PRO A 183 -11.19 -10.15 -2.04
CA PRO A 183 -10.32 -11.33 -2.00
C PRO A 183 -10.06 -12.01 -3.36
N GLY A 184 -10.76 -11.64 -4.44
CA GLY A 184 -10.73 -12.38 -5.71
C GLY A 184 -9.31 -12.58 -6.30
N ASN A 185 -8.49 -11.53 -6.34
CA ASN A 185 -7.11 -11.67 -6.81
C ASN A 185 -6.20 -12.44 -5.84
N PHE A 186 -6.55 -12.44 -4.56
CA PHE A 186 -5.85 -13.25 -3.56
C PHE A 186 -6.07 -14.74 -3.82
N ASP A 187 -7.31 -15.15 -4.13
CA ASP A 187 -7.62 -16.53 -4.51
C ASP A 187 -6.89 -16.95 -5.79
N ASN A 188 -6.81 -16.07 -6.79
CA ASN A 188 -6.08 -16.34 -8.02
C ASN A 188 -4.57 -16.52 -7.75
N LEU A 189 -3.99 -15.68 -6.90
CA LEU A 189 -2.59 -15.79 -6.51
C LEU A 189 -2.31 -17.11 -5.77
N LEU A 190 -3.17 -17.53 -4.84
CA LEU A 190 -2.99 -18.82 -4.16
C LEU A 190 -3.01 -20.00 -5.15
N ARG A 191 -3.88 -19.96 -6.17
CA ARG A 191 -3.91 -20.99 -7.22
C ARG A 191 -2.65 -20.95 -8.09
N ALA A 192 -2.15 -19.76 -8.40
CA ALA A 192 -0.89 -19.55 -9.11
C ALA A 192 0.30 -20.14 -8.34
N VAL A 193 0.37 -19.88 -7.03
CA VAL A 193 1.35 -20.51 -6.12
C VAL A 193 1.19 -22.04 -6.12
N GLY A 194 -0.03 -22.55 -6.03
CA GLY A 194 -0.28 -23.99 -6.09
C GLY A 194 0.15 -24.67 -7.40
N LYS A 195 0.20 -23.92 -8.49
CA LYS A 195 0.71 -24.36 -9.81
C LYS A 195 2.17 -23.99 -10.06
N LEU A 196 2.79 -23.20 -9.18
CA LEU A 196 4.10 -22.58 -9.37
C LEU A 196 4.21 -21.84 -10.71
N GLN A 197 3.15 -21.10 -11.07
CA GLN A 197 3.05 -20.37 -12.33
C GLN A 197 2.52 -18.97 -12.06
N ALA A 198 3.22 -17.94 -12.53
CA ALA A 198 2.78 -16.56 -12.44
C ALA A 198 1.47 -16.32 -13.21
N LEU A 199 0.68 -15.36 -12.77
CA LEU A 199 -0.54 -14.91 -13.45
C LEU A 199 -0.18 -13.95 -14.59
N ASP A 200 -0.74 -14.14 -15.78
CA ASP A 200 -0.48 -13.24 -16.92
C ASP A 200 -1.08 -11.83 -16.72
N ASN A 201 -2.25 -11.76 -16.08
CA ASN A 201 -2.97 -10.50 -15.81
C ASN A 201 -3.08 -10.26 -14.31
N PHE A 202 -1.94 -10.23 -13.62
CA PHE A 202 -1.92 -9.97 -12.18
C PHE A 202 -2.26 -8.52 -11.86
N GLU A 203 -3.24 -8.32 -10.98
CA GLU A 203 -3.46 -7.02 -10.35
C GLU A 203 -3.15 -7.12 -8.85
N GLY A 204 -2.07 -6.46 -8.45
CA GLY A 204 -1.61 -6.32 -7.09
C GLY A 204 -1.45 -4.86 -6.67
N CYS A 205 -0.85 -4.67 -5.50
CA CYS A 205 -0.56 -3.38 -4.93
C CYS A 205 0.18 -2.46 -5.91
N GLY A 206 -0.06 -1.14 -5.83
CA GLY A 206 0.50 -0.11 -6.72
C GLY A 206 0.03 -0.15 -8.19
N THR A 207 1.00 -0.12 -9.11
CA THR A 207 0.86 0.16 -10.56
C THR A 207 0.13 -0.91 -11.39
N CYS A 208 -0.23 -2.05 -10.80
CA CYS A 208 -0.64 -3.25 -11.55
C CYS A 208 -2.14 -3.26 -11.94
N ASN A 209 -2.84 -2.14 -11.87
CA ASN A 209 -4.23 -2.03 -12.31
C ASN A 209 -4.45 -0.82 -13.22
N ALA A 210 -4.95 -1.08 -14.43
CA ALA A 210 -5.16 -0.06 -15.46
C ALA A 210 -6.18 1.01 -15.05
N PHE A 211 -7.26 0.65 -14.36
CA PHE A 211 -8.28 1.61 -13.91
C PHE A 211 -7.77 2.56 -12.83
N ILE A 212 -7.00 2.04 -11.87
CA ILE A 212 -6.32 2.85 -10.86
C ILE A 212 -5.33 3.78 -11.57
N LYS A 213 -4.53 3.26 -12.50
CA LYS A 213 -3.58 4.06 -13.25
C LYS A 213 -4.26 5.21 -14.01
N GLU A 214 -5.33 4.92 -14.76
CA GLU A 214 -6.10 5.92 -15.50
C GLU A 214 -6.69 7.00 -14.57
N PHE A 215 -7.29 6.59 -13.44
CA PHE A 215 -7.81 7.53 -12.45
C PHE A 215 -6.70 8.45 -11.91
N VAL A 216 -5.52 7.88 -11.65
CA VAL A 216 -4.39 8.63 -11.10
C VAL A 216 -3.78 9.58 -12.12
N GLU A 217 -3.70 9.17 -13.39
CA GLU A 217 -3.29 10.06 -14.48
C GLU A 217 -4.21 11.29 -14.57
N GLN A 218 -5.53 11.09 -14.48
CA GLN A 218 -6.51 12.18 -14.45
C GLN A 218 -6.33 13.08 -13.22
N GLU A 219 -6.15 12.49 -12.03
CA GLU A 219 -5.90 13.24 -10.79
C GLU A 219 -4.58 14.01 -10.84
N LEU A 220 -3.53 13.42 -11.42
CA LEU A 220 -2.24 14.08 -11.60
C LEU A 220 -2.38 15.32 -12.48
N GLN A 221 -3.16 15.29 -13.56
CA GLN A 221 -3.43 16.47 -14.38
C GLN A 221 -4.05 17.62 -13.56
N VAL A 222 -5.01 17.30 -12.69
CA VAL A 222 -5.64 18.28 -11.79
C VAL A 222 -4.63 18.84 -10.77
N LEU A 223 -3.88 17.95 -10.11
CA LEU A 223 -2.88 18.34 -9.11
C LEU A 223 -1.75 19.17 -9.71
N ASN A 224 -1.31 18.83 -10.92
CA ASN A 224 -0.31 19.56 -11.69
C ASN A 224 -0.80 20.95 -12.09
N GLY A 225 -2.08 21.10 -12.46
CA GLY A 225 -2.73 22.39 -12.68
C GLY A 225 -2.77 23.24 -11.40
N LEU A 226 -3.05 22.62 -10.26
CA LEU A 226 -3.02 23.29 -8.95
C LEU A 226 -1.61 23.73 -8.57
N LEU A 227 -0.59 22.87 -8.73
CA LEU A 227 0.81 23.21 -8.48
C LEU A 227 1.27 24.41 -9.32
N LYS A 228 0.94 24.44 -10.62
CA LYS A 228 1.19 25.61 -11.49
C LYS A 228 0.57 26.90 -10.96
N SER A 229 -0.59 26.81 -10.31
CA SER A 229 -1.24 27.99 -9.73
C SER A 229 -0.52 28.52 -8.48
N PHE A 230 0.23 27.65 -7.79
CA PHE A 230 1.10 28.03 -6.68
C PHE A 230 2.44 28.58 -7.19
N THR A 231 2.97 28.14 -8.34
CA THR A 231 4.26 28.63 -8.84
C THR A 231 4.16 29.94 -9.64
N ASN A 232 3.05 30.15 -10.36
CA ASN A 232 2.86 31.34 -11.19
C ASN A 232 2.38 32.58 -10.42
N LYS A 233 1.88 32.41 -9.20
CA LYS A 233 1.60 33.53 -8.32
C LYS A 233 2.89 33.81 -7.58
N ASN A 234 3.36 35.06 -7.56
CA ASN A 234 4.38 35.50 -6.59
C ASN A 234 3.83 35.25 -5.18
N LEU A 235 3.99 34.01 -4.68
CA LEU A 235 3.47 33.60 -3.40
C LEU A 235 4.23 34.40 -2.36
N THR A 236 3.53 35.31 -1.71
CA THR A 236 4.11 36.13 -0.65
C THR A 236 3.75 35.60 0.73
N ASP A 237 2.83 34.63 0.82
CA ASP A 237 2.34 34.09 2.08
C ASP A 237 2.77 32.63 2.31
N LYS A 238 3.28 32.36 3.51
CA LYS A 238 3.78 31.05 3.94
C LYS A 238 2.75 29.92 3.80
N LYS A 239 1.45 30.24 3.91
CA LYS A 239 0.37 29.25 3.80
C LYS A 239 0.33 28.68 2.38
N SER A 240 0.31 29.52 1.35
CA SER A 240 0.31 29.07 -0.04
C SER A 240 1.55 28.25 -0.40
N TRP A 241 2.74 28.65 0.08
CA TRP A 241 3.96 27.87 -0.09
C TRP A 241 3.85 26.48 0.58
N THR A 242 3.33 26.43 1.82
CA THR A 242 3.15 25.15 2.52
C THR A 242 2.20 24.22 1.77
N GLN A 243 1.13 24.76 1.17
CA GLN A 243 0.20 23.98 0.35
C GLN A 243 0.86 23.46 -0.93
N GLY A 244 1.61 24.31 -1.63
CA GLY A 244 2.37 23.91 -2.83
C GLY A 244 3.33 22.76 -2.54
N TRP A 245 4.09 22.86 -1.45
CA TRP A 245 5.00 21.80 -1.02
C TRP A 245 4.29 20.47 -0.70
N LEU A 246 3.17 20.51 0.04
CA LEU A 246 2.40 19.29 0.32
C LEU A 246 1.79 18.67 -0.94
N PHE A 247 1.30 19.49 -1.88
CA PHE A 247 0.83 18.98 -3.17
C PHE A 247 1.95 18.36 -3.99
N ALA A 248 3.16 18.91 -3.93
CA ALA A 248 4.33 18.34 -4.58
C ALA A 248 4.68 16.95 -4.02
N CYS A 249 4.65 16.82 -2.69
CA CYS A 249 4.83 15.53 -2.01
C CYS A 249 3.78 14.51 -2.47
N LEU A 250 2.51 14.92 -2.55
CA LEU A 250 1.42 14.05 -3.00
C LEU A 250 1.60 13.63 -4.45
N VAL A 251 1.88 14.57 -5.36
CA VAL A 251 2.10 14.28 -6.78
C VAL A 251 3.24 13.30 -6.96
N LYS A 252 4.38 13.53 -6.30
CA LYS A 252 5.52 12.61 -6.35
C LYS A 252 5.15 11.22 -5.86
N THR A 253 4.43 11.15 -4.74
CA THR A 253 3.97 9.88 -4.18
C THR A 253 3.11 9.10 -5.17
N LEU A 254 2.12 9.76 -5.79
CA LEU A 254 1.22 9.15 -6.76
C LEU A 254 1.97 8.66 -8.02
N LYS A 255 2.92 9.45 -8.52
CA LYS A 255 3.72 9.07 -9.69
C LYS A 255 4.52 7.81 -9.46
N GLU A 256 5.27 7.73 -8.37
CA GLU A 256 6.08 6.54 -8.07
C GLU A 256 5.18 5.32 -7.85
N GLN A 257 4.06 5.46 -7.13
CA GLN A 257 3.12 4.35 -6.92
C GLN A 257 2.38 3.89 -8.18
N THR A 258 2.42 4.66 -9.27
CA THR A 258 1.82 4.32 -10.57
C THR A 258 2.85 4.09 -11.68
N GLY A 259 4.14 4.25 -11.40
CA GLY A 259 5.22 4.09 -12.36
C GLY A 259 5.18 5.12 -13.49
N LEU A 260 4.63 6.31 -13.22
CA LEU A 260 4.51 7.39 -14.19
C LEU A 260 5.79 8.24 -14.19
N SER A 261 6.40 8.40 -15.36
CA SER A 261 7.68 9.09 -15.53
C SER A 261 7.55 10.59 -15.84
N GLU A 262 6.34 11.11 -16.04
CA GLU A 262 6.13 12.53 -16.38
C GLU A 262 6.59 13.44 -15.24
N PRO A 263 7.51 14.40 -15.46
CA PRO A 263 8.08 15.19 -14.39
C PRO A 263 7.02 16.02 -13.64
N VAL A 264 7.19 16.15 -12.32
CA VAL A 264 6.41 17.13 -11.54
C VAL A 264 6.74 18.51 -12.11
N ILE A 265 5.72 19.29 -12.48
CA ILE A 265 5.94 20.64 -13.01
C ILE A 265 6.77 21.42 -11.99
N GLU A 266 7.79 22.11 -12.50
CA GLU A 266 8.77 22.82 -11.69
C GLU A 266 8.12 23.72 -10.64
N ILE A 267 8.66 23.63 -9.43
CA ILE A 267 8.30 24.37 -8.22
C ILE A 267 9.47 25.26 -7.85
#